data_AF-A0A2D6LUW8-F1
#
_entry.id   AF-A0A2D6LUW8-F1
#
_cell.length_a   1.000
_cell.length_b   1.000
_cell.length_c   1.000
_cell.angle_alpha   90.00
_cell.angle_beta   90.00
_cell.angle_gamma   90.00
#
_symmetry.space_group_name_H-M   'P 1'
#
loop_
_entity.id
_entity.type
_entity.pdbx_description
1 polymer ?
#
loop_
_entity_poly.entity_id
_entity_poly.type
_entity_poly.pdbx_seq_one_letter_code
_entity_poly.pdbx_strand_id
1 'polypeptide(L)'
;MLDVKMKGQTWVSAALYTALGVVTIALVLAVGMPILEDLKDKNTVTQTKDLILDFDEVIKETFEGAGSQREFFIDVKKGDFVVDGGSDEILWKMKTKAKLMEPGVELDEGNLKIRFDEIGEEYEMNVKLEFDVDLKINGENEDKKLLGRYNVLVKNKGGGVIDIIFK
;
A
#
# COMPACT_ATOMS: atom_id res chain seq x y z
N MET A 1 35.06 37.24 45.66
CA MET A 1 34.10 37.67 44.61
C MET A 1 34.46 37.03 43.26
N LEU A 2 34.52 35.68 43.17
CA LEU A 2 34.97 34.96 41.96
C LEU A 2 34.05 33.79 41.54
N ASP A 3 33.00 33.48 42.30
CA ASP A 3 32.18 32.27 42.10
C ASP A 3 31.03 32.44 41.08
N VAL A 4 30.59 33.68 40.83
CA VAL A 4 29.43 33.95 39.96
C VAL A 4 29.77 33.81 38.47
N LYS A 5 31.02 34.08 38.07
CA LYS A 5 31.46 33.99 36.65
C LYS A 5 31.51 32.56 36.13
N MET A 6 31.84 31.57 36.97
CA MET A 6 31.97 30.18 36.55
C MET A 6 30.61 29.53 36.26
N LYS A 7 29.57 29.86 37.04
CA LYS A 7 28.23 29.29 36.84
C LYS A 7 27.62 29.69 35.50
N GLY A 8 27.70 30.96 35.11
CA GLY A 8 27.17 31.44 33.83
C GLY A 8 27.85 30.78 32.63
N GLN A 9 29.17 30.58 32.69
CA GLN A 9 29.93 29.90 31.64
C GLN A 9 29.52 28.42 31.50
N THR A 10 29.26 27.72 32.60
CA THR A 10 28.80 26.32 32.59
C THR A 10 27.38 26.18 32.03
N TRP A 11 26.48 27.11 32.32
CA TRP A 11 25.13 27.09 31.74
C TRP A 11 25.12 27.42 30.24
N VAL A 12 25.97 28.34 29.80
CA VAL A 12 26.13 28.67 28.38
C VAL A 12 26.72 27.49 27.61
N SER A 13 27.73 26.79 28.16
CA SER A 13 28.29 25.61 27.51
C SER A 13 27.28 24.47 27.44
N ALA A 14 26.53 24.23 28.52
CA ALA A 14 25.46 23.25 28.52
C ALA A 14 24.40 23.55 27.43
N ALA A 15 23.92 24.80 27.36
CA ALA A 15 22.97 25.21 26.32
C ALA A 15 23.55 25.04 24.90
N LEU A 16 24.82 25.37 24.71
CA LEU A 16 25.49 25.24 23.42
C LEU A 16 25.64 23.77 22.99
N TYR A 17 26.04 22.88 23.91
CA TYR A 17 26.14 21.45 23.60
C TYR A 17 24.77 20.82 23.33
N THR A 18 23.73 21.22 24.06
CA THR A 18 22.36 20.77 23.78
C THR A 18 21.90 21.25 22.40
N ALA A 19 22.12 22.52 22.06
CA ALA A 19 21.78 23.06 20.74
C ALA A 19 22.53 22.33 19.61
N LEU A 20 23.83 22.08 19.78
CA LEU A 20 24.62 21.30 18.83
C LEU A 20 24.06 19.88 18.65
N GLY A 21 23.67 19.24 19.75
CA GLY A 21 23.04 17.92 19.73
C GLY A 21 21.74 17.91 18.93
N VAL A 22 20.84 18.87 19.19
CA VAL A 22 19.57 19.01 18.46
C VAL A 22 19.80 19.26 16.98
N VAL A 23 20.73 20.16 16.63
CA VAL A 23 21.09 20.43 15.23
C VAL A 23 21.63 19.18 14.54
N THR A 24 22.48 18.41 15.22
CA THR A 24 23.05 17.18 14.67
C THR A 24 21.95 16.14 14.39
N ILE A 25 21.03 15.93 15.34
CA ILE A 25 19.89 15.01 15.16
C ILE A 25 18.99 15.49 14.01
N ALA A 26 18.71 16.79 13.93
CA ALA A 26 17.88 17.36 12.88
C ALA A 26 18.50 17.13 11.48
N LEU A 27 19.81 17.29 11.34
CA LEU A 27 20.52 17.02 10.08
C LEU A 27 20.45 15.55 9.69
N VAL A 28 20.65 14.64 10.65
CA VAL A 28 20.55 13.19 10.40
C VAL A 28 19.14 12.83 9.95
N LEU A 29 18.10 13.35 10.60
CA LEU A 29 16.72 13.10 10.20
C LEU A 29 16.40 13.70 8.83
N ALA A 30 16.85 14.92 8.54
CA ALA A 30 16.61 15.55 7.25
C ALA A 30 17.16 14.73 6.07
N VAL A 31 18.31 14.09 6.25
CA VAL A 31 18.92 13.21 5.24
C VAL A 31 18.33 11.80 5.26
N GLY A 32 17.99 11.27 6.43
CA GLY A 32 17.52 9.90 6.60
C GLY A 32 16.03 9.70 6.26
N MET A 33 15.19 10.72 6.45
CA MET A 33 13.74 10.63 6.23
C MET A 33 13.37 10.23 4.79
N PRO A 34 13.93 10.82 3.72
CA PRO A 34 13.61 10.43 2.35
C PRO A 34 13.88 8.94 2.07
N ILE A 35 15.03 8.43 2.53
CA ILE A 35 15.40 7.02 2.35
C ILE A 35 14.40 6.09 3.07
N LEU A 36 13.97 6.48 4.27
CA LEU A 36 12.98 5.71 5.03
C LEU A 36 11.61 5.73 4.35
N GLU A 37 11.22 6.84 3.73
CA GLU A 37 9.98 6.95 2.95
C GLU A 37 10.03 6.05 1.71
N ASP A 38 11.14 6.05 0.97
CA ASP A 38 11.33 5.19 -0.20
C ASP A 38 11.24 3.69 0.15
N LEU A 39 11.85 3.30 1.28
CA LEU A 39 11.78 1.92 1.77
C LEU A 39 10.36 1.53 2.20
N LYS A 40 9.63 2.44 2.85
CA LYS A 40 8.23 2.21 3.23
C LYS A 40 7.33 2.06 2.00
N ASP A 41 7.53 2.89 0.99
CA ASP A 41 6.75 2.86 -0.24
C ASP A 41 7.03 1.58 -1.04
N LYS A 42 8.29 1.18 -1.16
CA LYS A 42 8.67 -0.11 -1.76
C LYS A 42 8.01 -1.30 -1.05
N ASN A 43 8.09 -1.32 0.28
CA ASN A 43 7.47 -2.36 1.07
C ASN A 43 5.93 -2.35 0.96
N THR A 44 5.31 -1.18 0.82
CA THR A 44 3.87 -1.05 0.58
C THR A 44 3.50 -1.68 -0.76
N VAL A 45 4.22 -1.37 -1.85
CA VAL A 45 3.99 -1.98 -3.17
C VAL A 45 4.10 -3.50 -3.10
N THR A 46 5.17 -4.03 -2.50
CA THR A 46 5.34 -5.48 -2.38
C THR A 46 4.20 -6.12 -1.60
N GLN A 47 3.85 -5.58 -0.43
CA GLN A 47 2.78 -6.13 0.40
C GLN A 47 1.41 -6.08 -0.29
N THR A 48 1.08 -4.98 -0.98
CA THR A 48 -0.20 -4.87 -1.69
C THR A 48 -0.23 -5.74 -2.93
N LYS A 49 0.88 -5.89 -3.64
CA LYS A 49 1.01 -6.83 -4.75
C LYS A 49 0.77 -8.28 -4.29
N ASP A 50 1.44 -8.70 -3.23
CA ASP A 50 1.30 -10.04 -2.67
C ASP A 50 -0.16 -10.28 -2.23
N LEU A 51 -0.79 -9.29 -1.58
CA LEU A 51 -2.21 -9.34 -1.22
C LEU A 51 -3.14 -9.53 -2.42
N ILE A 52 -2.88 -8.85 -3.55
CA ILE A 52 -3.69 -9.01 -4.78
C ILE A 52 -3.53 -10.41 -5.36
N LEU A 53 -2.32 -10.95 -5.36
CA LEU A 53 -2.04 -12.31 -5.84
C LEU A 53 -2.67 -13.37 -4.93
N ASP A 54 -2.57 -13.21 -3.61
CA ASP A 54 -3.24 -14.09 -2.66
C ASP A 54 -4.77 -14.05 -2.85
N PHE A 55 -5.32 -12.87 -3.15
CA PHE A 55 -6.75 -12.73 -3.41
C PHE A 55 -7.16 -13.43 -4.72
N ASP A 56 -6.33 -13.33 -5.77
CA ASP A 56 -6.52 -14.06 -7.03
C ASP A 56 -6.57 -15.58 -6.79
N GLU A 57 -5.65 -16.10 -5.98
CA GLU A 57 -5.62 -17.51 -5.60
C GLU A 57 -6.90 -17.92 -4.85
N VAL A 58 -7.35 -17.12 -3.89
CA VAL A 58 -8.60 -17.39 -3.16
C VAL A 58 -9.83 -17.42 -4.08
N ILE A 59 -9.90 -16.50 -5.05
CA ILE A 59 -10.99 -16.48 -6.04
C ILE A 59 -10.95 -17.75 -6.89
N LYS A 60 -9.78 -18.14 -7.40
CA LYS A 60 -9.59 -19.37 -8.19
C LYS A 60 -9.96 -20.62 -7.39
N GLU A 61 -9.48 -20.77 -6.16
CA GLU A 61 -9.83 -21.90 -5.28
C GLU A 61 -11.34 -21.96 -5.00
N THR A 62 -11.99 -20.81 -4.83
CA THR A 62 -13.43 -20.74 -4.58
C THR A 62 -14.23 -21.10 -5.84
N PHE A 63 -13.69 -20.82 -7.02
CA PHE A 63 -14.33 -21.14 -8.29
C PHE A 63 -14.40 -22.66 -8.57
N GLU A 64 -13.44 -23.46 -8.09
CA GLU A 64 -13.36 -24.91 -8.35
C GLU A 64 -14.54 -25.72 -7.77
N GLY A 65 -15.29 -25.19 -6.80
CA GLY A 65 -16.44 -25.85 -6.19
C GLY A 65 -17.67 -24.96 -6.12
N ALA A 66 -18.76 -25.35 -6.78
CA ALA A 66 -20.04 -24.64 -6.66
C ALA A 66 -20.51 -24.63 -5.19
N GLY A 67 -20.85 -23.45 -4.66
CA GLY A 67 -21.20 -23.25 -3.25
C GLY A 67 -20.00 -23.19 -2.30
N SER A 68 -18.77 -23.30 -2.80
CA SER A 68 -17.55 -23.06 -2.01
C SER A 68 -17.52 -21.63 -1.48
N GLN A 69 -16.92 -21.48 -0.31
CA GLN A 69 -16.70 -20.18 0.31
C GLN A 69 -15.39 -20.18 1.07
N ARG A 70 -14.68 -19.05 1.05
CA ARG A 70 -13.42 -18.84 1.76
C ARG A 70 -13.43 -17.48 2.44
N GLU A 71 -12.88 -17.43 3.64
CA GLU A 71 -12.60 -16.16 4.30
C GLU A 71 -11.23 -15.66 3.85
N PHE A 72 -11.14 -14.37 3.57
CA PHE A 72 -9.91 -13.70 3.19
C PHE A 72 -9.78 -12.39 3.95
N PHE A 73 -8.55 -12.04 4.32
CA PHE A 73 -8.27 -10.85 5.09
C PHE A 73 -7.49 -9.85 4.24
N ILE A 74 -8.04 -8.65 4.13
CA ILE A 74 -7.45 -7.57 3.34
C ILE A 74 -6.89 -6.53 4.32
N ASP A 75 -5.61 -6.18 4.19
CA ASP A 75 -4.97 -5.07 4.93
C ASP A 75 -4.29 -4.11 3.95
N VAL A 76 -5.01 -3.06 3.55
CA VAL A 76 -4.51 -2.03 2.63
C VAL A 76 -4.02 -0.83 3.44
N LYS A 77 -2.71 -0.60 3.43
CA LYS A 77 -2.08 0.47 4.23
C LYS A 77 -2.07 1.83 3.55
N LYS A 78 -1.98 1.86 2.22
CA LYS A 78 -1.82 3.09 1.43
C LYS A 78 -2.25 2.85 -0.02
N GLY A 79 -2.65 3.93 -0.69
CA GLY A 79 -3.12 3.93 -2.07
C GLY A 79 -4.64 3.75 -2.18
N ASP A 80 -5.12 3.83 -3.41
CA ASP A 80 -6.52 3.65 -3.78
C ASP A 80 -6.70 2.22 -4.27
N PHE A 81 -7.14 1.33 -3.36
CA PHE A 81 -7.49 -0.05 -3.69
C PHE A 81 -8.98 -0.12 -3.99
N VAL A 82 -9.35 -0.67 -5.14
CA VAL A 82 -10.73 -0.78 -5.62
C VAL A 82 -10.96 -2.19 -6.11
N VAL A 83 -12.03 -2.82 -5.61
CA VAL A 83 -12.61 -4.02 -6.22
C VAL A 83 -13.78 -3.52 -7.07
N ASP A 84 -13.81 -3.83 -8.36
CA ASP A 84 -14.85 -3.41 -9.29
C ASP A 84 -15.60 -4.65 -9.80
N GLY A 85 -16.84 -4.84 -9.32
CA GLY A 85 -17.73 -5.91 -9.78
C GLY A 85 -18.52 -5.57 -11.04
N GLY A 86 -18.38 -4.37 -11.59
CA GLY A 86 -18.93 -4.00 -12.90
C GLY A 86 -17.98 -4.35 -14.05
N SER A 87 -16.67 -4.27 -13.79
CA SER A 87 -15.59 -4.50 -14.77
C SER A 87 -14.79 -5.79 -14.50
N ASP A 88 -15.19 -6.58 -13.49
CA ASP A 88 -14.54 -7.83 -13.08
C ASP A 88 -13.02 -7.66 -12.84
N GLU A 89 -12.64 -6.61 -12.12
CA GLU A 89 -11.24 -6.28 -11.90
C GLU A 89 -10.93 -5.75 -10.49
N ILE A 90 -9.67 -5.92 -10.09
CA ILE A 90 -9.09 -5.24 -8.94
C ILE A 90 -8.08 -4.22 -9.44
N LEU A 91 -8.21 -2.99 -8.94
CA LEU A 91 -7.34 -1.87 -9.25
C LEU A 91 -6.68 -1.37 -7.97
N TRP A 92 -5.38 -1.18 -8.01
CA TRP A 92 -4.67 -0.47 -6.96
C TRP A 92 -3.78 0.61 -7.55
N LYS A 93 -3.91 1.83 -7.01
CA LYS A 93 -3.12 2.99 -7.42
C LYS A 93 -2.38 3.61 -6.24
N MET A 94 -1.11 3.93 -6.42
CA MET A 94 -0.33 4.61 -5.38
C MET A 94 0.62 5.64 -5.97
N LYS A 95 0.58 6.85 -5.42
CA LYS A 95 1.56 7.89 -5.70
C LYS A 95 2.76 7.81 -4.76
N THR A 96 3.95 8.03 -5.30
CA THR A 96 5.21 7.99 -4.57
C THR A 96 6.24 8.91 -5.20
N LYS A 97 7.17 9.43 -4.39
CA LYS A 97 8.36 10.15 -4.88
C LYS A 97 9.52 9.20 -5.17
N ALA A 98 9.42 7.96 -4.69
CA ALA A 98 10.44 6.95 -4.87
C ALA A 98 10.37 6.39 -6.30
N LYS A 99 11.50 6.34 -6.99
CA LYS A 99 11.58 5.60 -8.26
C LYS A 99 11.63 4.10 -7.96
N LEU A 100 10.47 3.44 -7.97
CA LEU A 100 10.35 2.03 -7.60
C LEU A 100 10.67 1.07 -8.76
N MET A 101 10.40 1.48 -9.99
CA MET A 101 10.76 0.77 -11.22
C MET A 101 11.03 1.76 -12.36
N GLU A 102 11.37 1.25 -13.54
CA GLU A 102 11.53 2.11 -14.72
C GLU A 102 10.16 2.60 -15.22
N PRO A 103 9.95 3.92 -15.36
CA PRO A 103 8.67 4.46 -15.80
C PRO A 103 8.40 4.15 -17.28
N GLY A 104 7.12 4.02 -17.62
CA GLY A 104 6.66 3.72 -18.97
C GLY A 104 6.81 2.27 -19.39
N VAL A 105 7.23 1.38 -18.47
CA VAL A 105 7.27 -0.06 -18.68
C VAL A 105 6.06 -0.70 -18.01
N GLU A 106 5.36 -1.53 -18.76
CA GLU A 106 4.32 -2.43 -18.23
C GLU A 106 4.95 -3.81 -18.00
N LEU A 107 4.71 -4.37 -16.82
CA LEU A 107 5.14 -5.69 -16.41
C LEU A 107 3.91 -6.57 -16.21
N ASP A 108 3.90 -7.70 -16.92
CA ASP A 108 2.86 -8.71 -16.79
C ASP A 108 3.37 -9.87 -15.95
N GLU A 109 2.64 -10.17 -14.86
CA GLU A 109 2.88 -11.30 -13.98
C GLU A 109 1.61 -12.15 -13.88
N GLY A 110 1.43 -13.07 -14.83
CA GLY A 110 0.19 -13.83 -14.96
C GLY A 110 -0.96 -12.93 -15.41
N ASN A 111 -2.03 -12.85 -14.60
CA ASN A 111 -3.16 -11.95 -14.86
C ASN A 111 -2.95 -10.54 -14.26
N LEU A 112 -1.85 -10.33 -13.53
CA LEU A 112 -1.52 -9.08 -12.90
C LEU A 112 -0.73 -8.20 -13.87
N LYS A 113 -1.27 -7.03 -14.19
CA LYS A 113 -0.63 -5.98 -14.98
C LYS A 113 -0.12 -4.89 -14.04
N ILE A 114 1.17 -4.58 -14.11
CA ILE A 114 1.81 -3.55 -13.27
C ILE A 114 2.38 -2.49 -14.19
N ARG A 115 1.99 -1.24 -13.99
CA ARG A 115 2.49 -0.09 -14.73
C ARG A 115 2.97 0.99 -13.78
N PHE A 116 4.09 1.60 -14.12
CA PHE A 116 4.64 2.71 -13.36
C PHE A 116 4.85 3.90 -14.29
N ASP A 117 4.23 5.02 -13.95
CA ASP A 117 4.24 6.22 -14.77
C ASP A 117 4.84 7.39 -14.01
N GLU A 118 5.59 8.23 -14.70
CA GLU A 118 6.10 9.49 -14.15
C GLU A 118 5.04 10.59 -14.37
N ILE A 119 4.61 11.22 -13.28
CA ILE A 119 3.58 12.27 -13.27
C ILE A 119 4.14 13.52 -12.57
N GLY A 120 4.78 14.38 -13.36
CA GLY A 120 5.38 15.62 -12.85
C GLY A 120 6.63 15.34 -12.01
N GLU A 121 6.59 15.65 -10.71
CA GLU A 121 7.68 15.36 -9.76
C GLU A 121 7.46 14.05 -8.97
N GLU A 122 6.37 13.36 -9.23
CA GLU A 122 6.00 12.11 -8.55
C GLU A 122 5.87 10.98 -9.57
N TYR A 123 5.77 9.76 -9.06
CA TYR A 123 5.46 8.57 -9.82
C TYR A 123 4.14 7.96 -9.36
N GLU A 124 3.43 7.31 -10.27
CA GLU A 124 2.21 6.58 -10.00
C GLU A 124 2.39 5.11 -10.35
N MET A 125 2.20 4.25 -9.35
CA MET A 125 2.10 2.81 -9.51
C MET A 125 0.65 2.44 -9.75
N ASN A 126 0.38 1.75 -10.85
CA ASN A 126 -0.90 1.19 -11.22
C ASN A 126 -0.76 -0.33 -11.27
N VAL A 127 -1.52 -1.03 -10.43
CA VAL A 127 -1.61 -2.49 -10.43
C VAL A 127 -3.04 -2.87 -10.78
N LYS A 128 -3.20 -3.74 -11.77
CA LYS A 128 -4.49 -4.18 -12.28
C LYS A 128 -4.52 -5.70 -12.35
N LEU A 129 -5.58 -6.30 -11.86
CA LEU A 129 -5.86 -7.73 -11.99
C LEU A 129 -7.24 -7.90 -12.60
N GLU A 130 -7.33 -8.58 -13.73
CA GLU A 130 -8.58 -8.86 -14.45
C GLU A 130 -8.99 -10.32 -14.21
N PHE A 131 -10.29 -10.55 -14.02
CA PHE A 131 -10.85 -11.87 -13.78
C PHE A 131 -11.72 -12.34 -14.95
N ASP A 132 -11.78 -13.66 -15.17
CA ASP A 132 -12.66 -14.30 -16.15
C ASP A 132 -13.91 -14.92 -15.47
N VAL A 133 -14.42 -14.22 -14.45
CA VAL A 133 -15.61 -14.60 -13.68
C VAL A 133 -16.45 -13.36 -13.42
N ASP A 134 -17.75 -13.54 -13.25
CA ASP A 134 -18.67 -12.45 -12.91
C ASP A 134 -18.53 -12.13 -11.41
N LEU A 135 -17.86 -11.03 -11.09
CA LEU A 135 -17.61 -10.56 -9.73
C LEU A 135 -18.79 -9.72 -9.23
N LYS A 136 -19.33 -10.08 -8.08
CA LYS A 136 -20.33 -9.28 -7.36
C LYS A 136 -19.77 -8.80 -6.04
N ILE A 137 -20.16 -7.60 -5.64
CA ILE A 137 -19.89 -7.06 -4.30
C ILE A 137 -21.20 -7.07 -3.53
N ASN A 138 -21.27 -7.88 -2.48
CA ASN A 138 -22.51 -8.10 -1.70
C ASN A 138 -23.74 -8.44 -2.58
N GLY A 139 -23.52 -9.12 -3.71
CA GLY A 139 -24.55 -9.48 -4.68
C GLY A 139 -24.85 -8.45 -5.77
N GLU A 140 -24.16 -7.31 -5.81
CA GLU A 140 -24.41 -6.22 -6.76
C GLU A 140 -23.18 -5.90 -7.64
N ASN A 141 -23.40 -5.27 -8.80
CA ASN A 141 -22.33 -4.77 -9.69
C ASN A 141 -21.89 -3.39 -9.23
N GLU A 142 -21.28 -3.34 -8.06
CA GLU A 142 -20.75 -2.11 -7.49
C GLU A 142 -19.22 -2.16 -7.42
N ASP A 143 -18.62 -0.99 -7.28
CA ASP A 143 -17.23 -0.83 -6.92
C ASP A 143 -17.10 -0.57 -5.42
N LYS A 144 -16.04 -1.11 -4.80
CA LYS A 144 -15.73 -0.86 -3.41
C LYS A 144 -14.28 -0.46 -3.21
N LYS A 145 -14.10 0.76 -2.71
CA LYS A 145 -12.82 1.28 -2.26
C LYS A 145 -12.46 0.74 -0.88
N LEU A 146 -11.24 0.23 -0.74
CA LEU A 146 -10.74 -0.38 0.48
C LEU A 146 -9.57 0.42 1.05
N LEU A 147 -9.67 0.82 2.31
CA LEU A 147 -8.57 1.40 3.08
C LEU A 147 -8.59 0.84 4.51
N GLY A 148 -7.49 0.23 4.93
CA GLY A 148 -7.38 -0.44 6.21
C GLY A 148 -7.73 -1.93 6.13
N ARG A 149 -8.33 -2.44 7.20
CA ARG A 149 -8.52 -3.88 7.42
C ARG A 149 -9.95 -4.32 7.19
N TYR A 150 -10.13 -5.34 6.36
CA TYR A 150 -11.42 -5.94 6.04
C TYR A 150 -11.34 -7.46 6.14
N ASN A 151 -12.39 -8.06 6.68
CA ASN A 151 -12.62 -9.50 6.54
C ASN A 151 -13.68 -9.69 5.45
N VAL A 152 -13.36 -10.47 4.42
CA VAL A 152 -14.26 -10.73 3.31
C VAL A 152 -14.53 -12.22 3.21
N LEU A 153 -15.77 -12.56 2.85
CA LEU A 153 -16.17 -13.90 2.48
C LEU A 153 -16.33 -13.96 0.97
N VAL A 154 -15.46 -14.71 0.32
CA VAL A 154 -15.54 -14.99 -1.12
C VAL A 154 -16.42 -16.22 -1.29
N LYS A 155 -17.48 -16.14 -2.09
CA LYS A 155 -18.45 -17.22 -2.25
C LYS A 155 -18.79 -17.47 -3.71
N ASN A 156 -18.69 -18.73 -4.13
CA ASN A 156 -19.16 -19.17 -5.43
C ASN A 156 -20.68 -19.38 -5.42
N LYS A 157 -21.42 -18.58 -6.20
CA LYS A 157 -22.88 -18.69 -6.34
C LYS A 157 -23.31 -19.71 -7.42
N GLY A 158 -22.35 -20.32 -8.11
CA GLY A 158 -22.57 -21.14 -9.28
C GLY A 158 -22.76 -20.29 -10.55
N GLY A 159 -22.74 -20.95 -11.71
CA GLY A 159 -22.97 -20.27 -13.00
C GLY A 159 -21.91 -19.26 -13.41
N GLY A 160 -20.69 -19.35 -12.86
CA GLY A 160 -19.60 -18.42 -13.16
C GLY A 160 -19.53 -17.19 -12.25
N VAL A 161 -20.39 -17.10 -11.23
CA VAL A 161 -20.53 -15.90 -10.38
C VAL A 161 -19.79 -16.08 -9.05
N ILE A 162 -18.90 -15.14 -8.73
CA ILE A 162 -18.20 -15.03 -7.44
C ILE A 162 -18.71 -13.79 -6.70
N ASP A 163 -19.22 -13.99 -5.49
CA ASP A 163 -19.75 -12.93 -4.64
C ASP A 163 -18.78 -12.64 -3.49
N ILE A 164 -18.32 -11.40 -3.39
CA ILE A 164 -17.42 -10.92 -2.34
C ILE A 164 -18.26 -10.18 -1.30
N ILE A 165 -18.39 -10.78 -0.12
CA ILE A 165 -19.21 -10.26 0.96
C ILE A 165 -18.31 -9.65 2.03
N PHE A 166 -18.44 -8.35 2.27
CA PHE A 166 -17.64 -7.64 3.26
C PHE A 166 -18.32 -7.69 4.65
N LYS A 167 -17.60 -8.16 5.67
CA LYS A 167 -18.08 -8.26 7.06
C LYS A 167 -17.69 -7.04 7.90
#